data_AF-A0A2N2HTD9-F1
#
_entry.id   AF-A0A2N2HTD9-F1
#
_cell.length_a   1.000
_cell.length_b   1.000
_cell.length_c   1.000
_cell.angle_alpha   90.00
_cell.angle_beta   90.00
_cell.angle_gamma   90.00
#
_symmetry.space_group_name_H-M   'P 1'
#
loop_
_entity.id
_entity.type
_entity.pdbx_description
1 polymer ?
#
loop_
_entity_poly.entity_id
_entity_poly.type
_entity_poly.pdbx_seq_one_letter_code
_entity_poly.pdbx_strand_id
1 'polypeptide(L)' 'MNSDYQWVCLIEAADRISQFDHSKPQKLHEVLEEMNKNLAGLLEVFPKDVDPLVNMEGYAVRQFIKTILNVLDSHKK' A
#
# COMPACT_ATOMS: atom_id res chain seq x y z
N MET A 1 -18.29 0.43 -3.45
CA MET A 1 -17.54 1.11 -2.36
C MET A 1 -17.58 2.60 -2.63
N ASN A 2 -17.77 3.42 -1.60
CA ASN A 2 -17.69 4.87 -1.73
C ASN A 2 -16.21 5.25 -2.04
N SER A 3 -15.97 6.15 -3.00
CA SER A 3 -14.63 6.66 -3.34
C SER A 3 -13.93 7.22 -2.10
N ASP A 4 -14.67 7.88 -1.22
CA ASP A 4 -14.11 8.50 0.00
C ASP A 4 -13.52 7.46 0.95
N TYR A 5 -14.09 6.25 1.00
CA TYR A 5 -13.57 5.17 1.82
C TYR A 5 -12.19 4.70 1.34
N GLN A 6 -11.97 4.65 0.02
CA GLN A 6 -10.70 4.22 -0.55
C GLN A 6 -9.57 5.20 -0.20
N TRP A 7 -9.87 6.49 -0.28
CA TRP A 7 -8.94 7.56 0.08
C TRP A 7 -8.64 7.59 1.58
N VAL A 8 -9.65 7.40 2.43
CA VAL A 8 -9.44 7.27 3.88
C VAL A 8 -8.51 6.10 4.19
N CYS A 9 -8.77 4.91 3.62
CA CYS A 9 -7.89 3.75 3.81
C CYS A 9 -6.46 4.02 3.34
N LEU A 10 -6.27 4.72 2.22
CA LEU A 10 -4.95 5.12 1.73
C LEU A 10 -4.22 6.04 2.72
N ILE A 11 -4.91 7.06 3.24
CA ILE A 11 -4.37 8.00 4.22
C ILE A 11 -3.98 7.27 5.51
N GLU A 12 -4.87 6.43 6.04
CA GLU A 12 -4.60 5.66 7.26
C GLU A 12 -3.42 4.69 7.09
N ALA A 13 -3.30 4.05 5.92
CA ALA A 13 -2.17 3.20 5.62
C ALA A 13 -0.85 4.00 5.54
N ALA A 14 -0.89 5.19 4.94
CA ALA A 14 0.26 6.09 4.90
C ALA A 14 0.67 6.56 6.31
N ASP A 15 -0.30 6.89 7.16
CA ASP A 15 -0.05 7.28 8.55
C ASP A 15 0.62 6.14 9.33
N ARG A 16 0.08 4.92 9.25
CA ARG A 16 0.69 3.73 9.87
C ARG A 16 2.12 3.47 9.38
N ILE A 17 2.38 3.63 8.08
CA ILE A 17 3.73 3.47 7.53
C ILE A 17 4.66 4.58 8.02
N SER A 18 4.18 5.81 8.17
CA SER A 18 5.00 6.93 8.66
C SER A 18 5.41 6.81 10.12
N GLN A 19 4.66 6.03 10.91
CA GLN A 19 4.95 5.76 12.32
C GLN A 19 6.13 4.78 12.53
N PHE A 20 6.70 4.20 11.45
CA PHE A 20 7.94 3.43 11.57
C PHE A 20 9.07 4.33 12.05
N ASP A 21 9.35 4.21 13.35
CA ASP A 21 10.34 5.02 14.05
C ASP A 21 11.75 4.67 13.57
N HIS A 22 12.26 5.49 12.65
CA HIS A 22 13.62 5.39 12.10
C HIS A 22 14.72 5.54 13.16
N SER A 23 14.39 6.00 14.37
CA SER A 23 15.35 6.16 15.47
C SER A 23 15.45 4.91 16.36
N LYS A 24 14.54 3.95 16.23
CA LYS A 24 14.61 2.67 16.94
C LYS A 24 15.26 1.60 16.05
N PRO A 25 16.15 0.76 16.60
CA PRO A 25 16.63 -0.43 15.91
C PRO A 25 15.49 -1.46 15.83
N GLN A 26 14.57 -1.24 14.90
CA GLN A 26 13.60 -2.25 14.48
C GLN A 26 14.30 -3.21 13.53
N LYS A 27 13.97 -4.50 13.59
CA LYS A 27 14.51 -5.41 12.58
C LYS A 27 13.90 -4.99 11.24
N LEU A 28 14.75 -4.68 10.27
CA LEU A 28 14.33 -4.30 8.91
C LEU A 28 13.25 -5.24 8.36
N HIS A 29 13.36 -6.53 8.66
CA HIS A 29 12.38 -7.55 8.28
C HIS A 29 10.97 -7.29 8.84
N GLU A 30 10.84 -6.88 10.11
CA GLU A 30 9.55 -6.61 10.76
C GLU A 30 8.86 -5.41 10.09
N VAL A 31 9.64 -4.34 9.83
CA VAL A 31 9.15 -3.15 9.09
C VAL A 31 8.69 -3.52 7.69
N LEU A 32 9.46 -4.34 6.97
CA LEU A 32 9.11 -4.79 5.62
C LEU A 32 7.86 -5.69 5.61
N GLU A 33 7.64 -6.52 6.63
CA GLU A 33 6.42 -7.31 6.77
C GLU A 33 5.20 -6.43 7.04
N GLU A 34 5.31 -5.45 7.93
CA GLU A 34 4.20 -4.54 8.24
C GLU A 34 3.87 -3.62 7.07
N MET A 35 4.87 -3.12 6.33
CA MET A 35 4.66 -2.42 5.07
C MET A 35 3.93 -3.30 4.05
N ASN A 36 4.35 -4.55 3.87
CA ASN A 36 3.69 -5.49 2.97
C ASN A 36 2.23 -5.73 3.36
N LYS A 37 1.93 -5.92 4.65
CA LYS A 37 0.55 -6.10 5.15
C LYS A 37 -0.33 -4.88 4.85
N ASN A 38 0.17 -3.68 5.13
CA ASN A 38 -0.57 -2.44 4.87
C ASN A 38 -0.85 -2.24 3.38
N LEU A 39 0.15 -2.45 2.52
CA LEU A 39 0.02 -2.31 1.07
C LEU A 39 -0.88 -3.39 0.46
N ALA A 40 -0.80 -4.64 0.93
CA ALA A 40 -1.69 -5.71 0.49
C ALA A 40 -3.16 -5.41 0.88
N GLY A 41 -3.39 -4.86 2.08
CA GLY A 41 -4.73 -4.43 2.50
C GLY A 41 -5.34 -3.37 1.56
N LEU A 42 -4.53 -2.41 1.09
CA LEU A 42 -5.00 -1.41 0.11
C LEU A 42 -5.40 -2.05 -1.22
N LEU A 43 -4.76 -3.15 -1.66
CA LEU A 43 -5.16 -3.85 -2.89
C LEU A 43 -6.53 -4.54 -2.80
N GLU A 44 -7.07 -4.76 -1.60
CA GLU A 44 -8.42 -5.29 -1.42
C GLU A 44 -9.48 -4.17 -1.37
N VAL A 45 -9.08 -2.94 -1.03
CA VAL A 45 -9.96 -1.76 -0.99
C VAL A 45 -10.06 -1.08 -2.37
N PHE A 46 -8.95 -1.00 -3.10
CA PHE A 46 -8.94 -0.50 -4.46
C PHE A 46 -9.40 -1.60 -5.43
N PRO A 47 -10.28 -1.32 -6.40
CA PRO A 47 -10.92 -2.37 -7.20
C PRO A 47 -9.89 -3.12 -8.07
N LYS A 48 -10.10 -4.41 -8.29
CA LYS A 48 -9.17 -5.25 -9.06
C LYS A 48 -9.21 -4.91 -10.55
N ASP A 49 -10.43 -4.71 -11.06
CA ASP A 49 -10.75 -4.41 -12.45
C ASP A 49 -11.19 -2.95 -12.56
N VAL A 50 -10.24 -2.04 -12.41
CA VAL A 50 -10.45 -0.62 -12.71
C VAL A 50 -10.08 -0.37 -14.17
N ASP A 51 -11.08 -0.02 -14.97
CA ASP A 51 -10.84 0.60 -16.28
C ASP A 51 -10.20 2.00 -16.04
N PRO A 52 -8.98 2.26 -16.54
CA PRO A 52 -8.32 3.56 -16.39
C PRO A 52 -9.11 4.72 -16.99
N LEU A 53 -10.00 4.46 -17.96
CA LEU A 53 -10.86 5.49 -18.56
C LEU A 53 -12.02 5.90 -17.65
N VAL A 54 -12.38 5.04 -16.69
CA VAL A 54 -13.50 5.25 -15.75
C VAL A 54 -12.99 5.77 -14.40
N ASN A 55 -11.82 5.32 -13.94
CA ASN A 55 -11.23 5.74 -12.67
C ASN A 55 -9.69 5.66 -12.74
N MET A 56 -9.08 6.69 -13.31
CA MET A 56 -7.64 6.75 -13.50
C MET A 56 -6.89 6.79 -12.16
N GLU A 57 -7.45 7.45 -11.15
CA GLU A 57 -6.86 7.59 -9.82
C GLU A 57 -6.74 6.25 -9.11
N GLY A 58 -7.83 5.49 -9.06
CA GLY A 58 -7.85 4.15 -8.47
C GLY A 58 -6.94 3.18 -9.21
N TYR A 59 -6.88 3.28 -10.54
CA TYR A 59 -5.92 2.52 -11.35
C TYR A 59 -4.47 2.88 -10.98
N ALA A 60 -4.14 4.17 -10.95
CA ALA A 60 -2.79 4.65 -10.65
C ALA A 60 -2.32 4.21 -9.26
N VAL A 61 -3.16 4.39 -8.22
CA VAL A 61 -2.86 3.95 -6.85
C VAL A 61 -2.61 2.43 -6.81
N ARG A 62 -3.46 1.64 -7.47
CA ARG A 62 -3.29 0.17 -7.53
C ARG A 62 -1.98 -0.23 -8.21
N GLN A 63 -1.63 0.38 -9.33
CA GLN A 63 -0.37 0.08 -10.03
C GLN A 63 0.85 0.46 -9.19
N PHE A 64 0.78 1.59 -8.49
CA PHE A 64 1.84 2.03 -7.60
C PHE A 64 2.05 1.04 -6.44
N ILE A 65 0.98 0.64 -5.75
CA ILE A 65 1.05 -0.34 -4.66
C ILE A 65 1.62 -1.68 -5.14
N LYS A 66 1.16 -2.21 -6.29
CA LYS A 66 1.70 -3.44 -6.88
C LYS A 66 3.20 -3.34 -7.15
N THR A 67 3.64 -2.20 -7.67
CA THR A 67 5.05 -1.97 -7.98
C THR A 67 5.89 -1.96 -6.71
N ILE A 68 5.43 -1.31 -5.64
CA ILE A 68 6.13 -1.32 -4.35
C ILE A 68 6.21 -2.75 -3.80
N LEU A 69 5.10 -3.47 -3.75
CA LEU A 69 5.07 -4.86 -3.25
C LEU A 69 6.06 -5.76 -4.00
N ASN A 70 6.13 -5.65 -5.33
CA ASN A 70 7.10 -6.39 -6.14
C ASN A 70 8.57 -6.07 -5.76
N VAL A 71 8.87 -4.80 -5.49
CA VAL A 71 10.20 -4.38 -5.02
C VAL A 71 10.47 -4.97 -3.63
N LEU A 72 9.53 -4.87 -2.69
CA LEU A 72 9.69 -5.42 -1.34
C LEU A 72 9.88 -6.95 -1.34
N ASP A 73 9.18 -7.68 -2.21
CA ASP A 73 9.36 -9.13 -2.35
C ASP A 73 10.71 -9.52 -2.96
N SER A 74 11.27 -8.69 -3.85
CA SER A 74 12.60 -8.93 -4.41
C SER A 74 13.72 -8.87 -3.36
N HIS A 75 13.51 -8.13 -2.27
CA HIS A 75 14.44 -8.02 -1.14
C HIS A 75 14.34 -9.16 -0.11
N LYS A 76 13.43 -10.13 -0.31
CA LYS A 76 13.34 -11.34 0.53
C LYS A 76 14.24 -12.50 0.07
N LYS A 77 14.91 -12.35 -1.08
CA LYS A 77 15.87 -13.32 -1.64
C LYS A 77 17.30 -12.94 -1.28
#